data_AF-A0A1A9D2X1-F1
#
_entry.id   AF-A0A1A9D2X1-F1
#
_cell.length_a   1.000
_cell.length_b   1.000
_cell.length_c   1.000
_cell.angle_alpha   90.00
_cell.angle_beta   90.00
_cell.angle_gamma   90.00
#
_symmetry.space_group_name_H-M   'P 1'
#
loop_
_entity.id
_entity.type
_entity.pdbx_description
1 polymer ?
#
loop_
_entity_poly.entity_id
_entity_poly.type
_entity_poly.pdbx_seq_one_letter_code
_entity_poly.pdbx_strand_id
1 'polypeptide(L)'
;MNLPDITAPDMTGPVVWILSEGEMHEGGSILGVYLDRDLARGALTAAARKLHDRFTIDDARQDDDGSIHVEGGCDWIALEPHPVVTAAQVEAEA
;
A
#
# COMPACT_ATOMS: atom_id res chain seq x y z
N MET A 1 -11.68 29.24 12.83
CA MET A 1 -10.26 28.87 12.95
C MET A 1 -10.00 27.90 11.81
N ASN A 2 -9.44 28.38 10.69
CA ASN A 2 -9.10 27.52 9.57
C ASN A 2 -7.86 26.71 9.96
N LEU A 3 -7.99 25.39 9.96
CA LEU A 3 -6.81 24.53 9.94
C LEU A 3 -6.09 24.76 8.60
N PRO A 4 -4.75 24.88 8.59
CA PRO A 4 -4.01 24.88 7.34
C PRO A 4 -4.26 23.56 6.62
N ASP A 5 -4.52 23.64 5.32
CA ASP A 5 -4.40 22.51 4.42
C ASP A 5 -2.97 21.96 4.60
N ILE A 6 -2.86 20.77 5.19
CA ILE A 6 -1.60 20.04 5.24
C ILE A 6 -1.41 19.55 3.81
N THR A 7 -0.82 20.40 2.97
CA THR A 7 -0.42 20.01 1.63
C THR A 7 0.57 18.87 1.82
N ALA A 8 0.23 17.68 1.32
CA ALA A 8 1.14 16.55 1.33
C ALA A 8 2.49 17.07 0.79
N PRO A 9 3.62 16.83 1.49
CA PRO A 9 4.91 17.35 1.04
C PRO A 9 5.12 16.95 -0.42
N ASP A 10 5.70 17.84 -1.23
CA ASP A 10 6.16 17.50 -2.58
C ASP A 10 7.23 16.40 -2.45
N MET A 11 6.76 15.15 -2.40
CA MET A 11 7.52 13.94 -2.19
C MET A 11 8.34 13.63 -3.45
N THR A 12 9.35 14.44 -3.70
CA THR A 12 10.29 14.32 -4.82
C THR A 12 11.37 13.24 -4.60
N GLY A 13 11.19 12.41 -3.57
CA GLY A 13 12.09 11.31 -3.21
C GLY A 13 11.76 9.98 -3.90
N PRO A 14 12.63 8.98 -3.80
CA PRO A 14 12.35 7.65 -4.31
C PRO A 14 11.09 7.07 -3.63
N VAL A 15 10.23 6.43 -4.42
CA VAL A 15 9.03 5.74 -3.95
C VAL A 15 9.27 4.25 -3.98
N VAL A 16 8.86 3.54 -2.93
CA VAL A 16 8.77 2.08 -2.92
C VAL A 16 7.31 1.66 -2.91
N TRP A 17 7.04 0.47 -3.42
CA TRP A 17 5.72 -0.13 -3.41
C TRP A 17 5.68 -1.22 -2.36
N ILE A 18 4.76 -1.10 -1.39
CA ILE A 18 4.63 -2.07 -0.31
C ILE A 18 3.40 -2.92 -0.57
N LEU A 19 3.60 -4.23 -0.66
CA LEU A 19 2.53 -5.22 -0.67
C LEU A 19 2.28 -5.68 0.75
N SER A 20 1.06 -5.55 1.22
CA SER A 20 0.61 -5.97 2.55
C SER A 20 -0.66 -6.81 2.45
N GLU A 21 -0.89 -7.64 3.46
CA GLU A 21 -2.14 -8.36 3.67
C GLU A 21 -2.56 -8.25 5.12
N GLY A 22 -3.85 -8.43 5.40
CA GLY A 22 -4.32 -8.45 6.78
C GLY A 22 -5.78 -8.85 6.91
N GLU A 23 -6.24 -8.78 8.14
CA GLU A 23 -7.63 -9.04 8.53
C GLU A 23 -8.28 -7.72 8.96
N MET A 24 -9.55 -7.54 8.62
CA MET A 24 -10.33 -6.38 9.01
C MET A 24 -10.37 -6.28 10.53
N HIS A 25 -9.99 -5.11 11.06
CA HIS A 25 -9.93 -4.80 12.50
C HIS A 25 -8.82 -5.49 13.32
N GLU A 26 -7.99 -6.37 12.73
CA GLU A 26 -6.88 -7.03 13.44
C GLU A 26 -5.50 -6.54 12.98
N GLY A 27 -5.43 -5.82 11.86
CA GLY A 27 -4.20 -5.29 11.29
C GLY A 27 -3.63 -6.22 10.22
N GLY A 28 -2.37 -5.99 9.83
CA GLY A 28 -1.77 -6.69 8.70
C GLY A 28 -0.25 -6.84 8.81
N SER A 29 0.32 -7.48 7.80
CA SER A 29 1.75 -7.73 7.66
C SER A 29 2.23 -7.34 6.27
N ILE A 30 3.52 -7.01 6.16
CA ILE A 30 4.17 -6.70 4.88
C ILE A 30 4.62 -8.00 4.23
N LEU A 31 4.13 -8.26 3.02
CA LEU A 31 4.54 -9.38 2.19
C LEU A 31 5.78 -9.08 1.36
N GLY A 32 5.97 -7.82 0.98
CA GLY A 32 7.13 -7.41 0.20
C GLY A 32 7.23 -5.90 -0.01
N VAL A 33 8.44 -5.45 -0.33
CA VAL A 33 8.76 -4.07 -0.69
C VAL A 33 9.47 -4.09 -2.04
N TYR A 34 8.99 -3.28 -2.98
CA TYR A 34 9.41 -3.28 -4.38
C TYR A 34 9.81 -1.87 -4.82
N LEU A 35 10.73 -1.77 -5.78
CA LEU A 35 11.14 -0.48 -6.34
C LEU A 35 10.11 0.08 -7.33
N ASP A 36 9.23 -0.77 -7.86
CA ASP A 36 8.16 -0.40 -8.75
C ASP A 36 6.97 -1.35 -8.62
N ARG A 37 5.81 -0.90 -9.10
CA ARG A 37 4.55 -1.64 -9.06
C ARG A 37 4.59 -2.92 -9.88
N ASP A 38 5.25 -2.91 -11.04
CA ASP A 38 5.24 -4.03 -11.97
C ASP A 38 6.06 -5.22 -11.46
N LEU A 39 7.12 -4.97 -10.69
CA LEU A 39 7.87 -5.97 -9.94
C LEU A 39 7.01 -6.67 -8.89
N ALA A 40 6.06 -5.96 -8.27
CA ALA A 40 5.15 -6.53 -7.28
C ALA A 40 4.06 -7.41 -7.90
N ARG A 41 3.77 -7.28 -9.21
CA ARG A 41 2.64 -7.94 -9.90
C ARG A 41 2.55 -9.45 -9.64
N GLY A 42 3.68 -10.15 -9.67
CA GLY A 42 3.72 -11.58 -9.44
C GLY A 42 3.30 -11.96 -8.01
N ALA A 43 3.80 -11.21 -7.02
CA ALA A 43 3.47 -11.41 -5.61
C ALA A 43 2.03 -11.02 -5.30
N LEU A 44 1.56 -9.89 -5.83
CA LEU A 44 0.16 -9.45 -5.73
C LEU A 44 -0.79 -10.51 -6.28
N THR A 45 -0.51 -11.04 -7.47
CA THR A 45 -1.34 -12.09 -8.09
C THR A 45 -1.36 -13.36 -7.23
N ALA A 46 -0.22 -13.73 -6.65
CA ALA A 46 -0.13 -14.89 -5.77
C ALA A 46 -0.92 -14.69 -4.47
N ALA A 47 -0.85 -13.50 -3.87
CA ALA A 47 -1.63 -13.15 -2.69
C ALA A 47 -3.13 -13.15 -3.00
N ALA A 48 -3.56 -12.50 -4.08
CA ALA A 48 -4.97 -12.44 -4.49
C ALA A 48 -5.56 -13.83 -4.76
N ARG A 49 -4.77 -14.76 -5.32
CA ARG A 49 -5.20 -16.17 -5.47
C ARG A 49 -5.41 -16.86 -4.13
N LYS A 50 -4.49 -16.69 -3.17
CA LYS A 50 -4.64 -17.25 -1.82
C LYS A 50 -5.85 -16.67 -1.09
N LEU A 51 -6.12 -15.37 -1.28
CA LEU A 51 -7.33 -14.75 -0.75
C LEU A 51 -8.57 -15.39 -1.38
N HIS A 52 -8.60 -15.50 -2.71
CA HIS A 52 -9.71 -16.14 -3.44
C HIS A 52 -9.97 -17.60 -3.01
N ASP A 53 -8.91 -18.36 -2.74
CA ASP A 53 -9.02 -19.75 -2.29
C ASP A 53 -9.64 -19.87 -0.89
N ARG A 54 -9.54 -18.82 -0.05
CA ARG A 54 -10.11 -18.77 1.30
C ARG A 54 -11.49 -18.11 1.34
N PHE A 55 -11.67 -17.03 0.58
CA PHE A 55 -12.86 -16.20 0.54
C PHE A 55 -13.16 -15.78 -0.90
N THR A 56 -14.43 -15.54 -1.21
CA THR A 56 -14.75 -14.87 -2.49
C THR A 56 -14.20 -13.45 -2.45
N ILE A 57 -13.65 -12.96 -3.57
CA ILE A 57 -13.22 -11.57 -3.67
C ILE A 57 -14.48 -10.71 -3.80
N ASP A 58 -14.65 -9.78 -2.87
CA ASP A 58 -15.81 -8.90 -2.77
C ASP A 58 -15.55 -7.57 -3.49
N ASP A 59 -14.31 -7.07 -3.44
CA ASP A 59 -13.89 -5.86 -4.11
C ASP A 59 -12.46 -5.97 -4.65
N ALA A 60 -12.21 -5.33 -5.79
CA ALA A 60 -10.89 -5.19 -6.37
C ALA A 60 -10.84 -3.86 -7.13
N ARG A 61 -10.09 -2.90 -6.60
CA ARG A 61 -10.02 -1.54 -7.11
C ARG A 61 -8.58 -1.08 -7.29
N GLN A 62 -8.42 -0.11 -8.18
CA GLN A 62 -7.18 0.62 -8.36
C GLN A 62 -7.49 2.11 -8.23
N ASP A 63 -6.73 2.82 -7.41
CA ASP A 63 -6.90 4.26 -7.20
C ASP A 63 -6.02 5.07 -8.19
N ASP A 64 -6.22 6.39 -8.19
CA ASP A 64 -5.57 7.33 -9.12
C ASP A 64 -4.05 7.39 -8.95
N ASP A 65 -3.53 7.10 -7.76
CA ASP A 65 -2.10 6.99 -7.46
C ASP A 65 -1.50 5.65 -7.94
N GLY A 66 -2.33 4.76 -8.47
CA GLY A 66 -1.96 3.45 -8.98
C GLY A 66 -1.90 2.36 -7.91
N SER A 67 -2.25 2.66 -6.66
CA SER A 67 -2.43 1.66 -5.60
C SER A 67 -3.53 0.67 -5.97
N ILE A 68 -3.43 -0.54 -5.43
CA ILE A 68 -4.38 -1.63 -5.67
C ILE A 68 -4.83 -2.17 -4.33
N HIS A 69 -6.14 -2.23 -4.12
CA HIS A 69 -6.76 -2.89 -2.97
C HIS A 69 -7.63 -4.04 -3.45
N VAL A 70 -7.53 -5.17 -2.76
CA VAL A 70 -8.37 -6.36 -2.97
C VAL A 70 -8.91 -6.79 -1.62
N GLU A 71 -10.22 -6.97 -1.52
CA GLU A 71 -10.90 -7.38 -0.30
C GLU A 71 -11.70 -8.66 -0.55
N GLY A 72 -11.76 -9.54 0.45
CA GLY A 72 -12.55 -10.77 0.39
C GLY A 72 -12.85 -11.32 1.77
N GLY A 73 -14.14 -11.47 2.08
CA GLY A 73 -14.60 -11.85 3.42
C GLY A 73 -14.15 -10.83 4.46
N CYS A 74 -13.33 -11.28 5.39
CA CYS A 74 -12.74 -10.43 6.43
C CYS A 74 -11.29 -10.05 6.13
N ASP A 75 -10.73 -10.43 4.98
CA ASP A 75 -9.32 -10.27 4.66
C ASP A 75 -9.12 -9.23 3.55
N TRP A 76 -7.94 -8.63 3.53
CA TRP A 76 -7.57 -7.63 2.54
C TRP A 76 -6.11 -7.79 2.08
N ILE A 77 -5.84 -7.30 0.87
CA ILE A 77 -4.51 -7.16 0.28
C ILE A 77 -4.40 -5.75 -0.27
N ALA A 78 -3.28 -5.09 -0.01
CA ALA A 78 -3.00 -3.74 -0.48
C ALA A 78 -1.62 -3.67 -1.13
N LEU A 79 -1.51 -3.01 -2.29
CA LEU A 79 -0.24 -2.64 -2.93
C LEU A 79 -0.22 -1.13 -3.08
N GLU A 80 0.60 -0.46 -2.27
CA GLU A 80 0.54 1.00 -2.11
C GLU A 80 1.91 1.65 -2.33
N PRO A 81 1.96 2.84 -2.94
CA PRO A 81 3.19 3.62 -3.04
C PRO A 81 3.51 4.32 -1.72
N HIS A 82 4.74 4.16 -1.24
CA HIS A 82 5.29 4.81 -0.06
C HIS A 82 6.55 5.56 -0.41
N PRO A 83 6.57 6.91 -0.30
CA PRO A 83 7.79 7.66 -0.48
C PRO A 83 8.79 7.37 0.64
N VAL A 84 10.06 7.26 0.26
CA VAL A 84 11.15 6.98 1.20
C VAL A 84 11.73 8.31 1.69
N VAL A 85 11.71 8.49 3.00
CA VAL A 85 12.38 9.61 3.68
C VAL A 85 13.74 9.17 4.21
N THR A 86 14.73 10.05 4.06
CA THR A 86 16.07 9.87 4.62
C THR A 86 16.17 10.50 6.00
N ALA A 87 17.12 10.04 6.83
CA ALA A 87 17.35 10.63 8.15
C ALA A 87 17.61 12.14 8.10
N ALA A 88 18.35 12.60 7.08
CA ALA A 88 18.63 14.02 6.89
C ALA A 88 17.36 14.86 6.62
N GLN A 89 16.35 14.29 5.96
CA GLN A 89 15.07 14.98 5.72
C GLN A 89 14.24 15.07 7.01
N VAL A 90 14.22 14.00 7.81
CA VAL A 90 13.53 13.98 9.10
C VAL A 90 14.13 15.01 10.07
N GLU A 91 15.45 15.14 10.11
CA GLU A 91 16.14 16.12 10.96
C GLU A 91 15.93 17.57 10.51
N ALA A 92 15.72 17.82 9.21
CA ALA A 92 15.49 19.17 8.68
C ALA A 92 14.08 19.71 8.98
N GLU A 93 13.13 18.84 9.32
CA GLU A 93 11.75 19.18 9.66
C GLU A 93 11.49 19.27 11.17
N ALA A 94 12.48 18.96 12.01
CA ALA A 94 12.42 18.98 13.48
C ALA A 94 12.95 20.28 14.10
#